data_AF-A0A2H3G6F0-F1
#
_entry.id   AF-A0A2H3G6F0-F1
#
_cell.length_a   1.000
_cell.length_b   1.000
_cell.length_c   1.000
_cell.angle_alpha   90.00
_cell.angle_beta   90.00
_cell.angle_gamma   90.00
#
_symmetry.space_group_name_H-M   'P 1'
#
loop_
_entity.id
_entity.type
_entity.pdbx_description
1 polymer ?
#
loop_
_entity_poly.entity_id
_entity_poly.type
_entity_poly.pdbx_seq_one_letter_code
_entity_poly.pdbx_strand_id
1 'polypeptide(L)'
;MVRPHEMINMLWQPPSTRQGRIIRKEKLDRTLPENSKYYGHWGYTIYRTHYGPESDKQWDTLLDASKRQTMLAVGYYQDMPFEDELMHQRAGFLPKTWYYESQKEYSDDIERIKDLFHLDIREDPSLDGLGVHEIRELCLRDRPETQEAMAGRRFKFVLLADRAVFKAMERGEFVVKAVSYD
;
A
#
# COMPACT_ATOMS: atom_id res chain seq x y z
N MET A 1 -7.28 -9.60 -0.01
CA MET A 1 -6.87 -8.26 -0.46
C MET A 1 -8.10 -7.36 -0.42
N VAL A 2 -7.94 -6.07 -0.14
CA VAL A 2 -9.05 -5.10 -0.20
C VAL A 2 -9.52 -4.96 -1.67
N ARG A 3 -10.82 -4.78 -1.93
CA ARG A 3 -11.35 -4.67 -3.31
C ARG A 3 -10.98 -3.34 -3.96
N PRO A 4 -10.90 -3.24 -5.31
CA PRO A 4 -10.49 -2.01 -5.99
C PRO A 4 -11.28 -0.76 -5.58
N HIS A 5 -12.61 -0.84 -5.52
CA HIS A 5 -13.45 0.30 -5.14
C HIS A 5 -13.17 0.77 -3.69
N GLU A 6 -12.89 -0.15 -2.78
CA GLU A 6 -12.53 0.18 -1.39
C GLU A 6 -11.16 0.84 -1.33
N MET A 7 -10.18 0.34 -2.10
CA MET A 7 -8.84 0.93 -2.20
C MET A 7 -8.92 2.38 -2.69
N ILE A 8 -9.64 2.62 -3.79
CA ILE A 8 -9.83 3.97 -4.35
C ILE A 8 -10.51 4.89 -3.34
N ASN A 9 -11.55 4.44 -2.65
CA ASN A 9 -12.22 5.23 -1.62
C ASN A 9 -11.30 5.60 -0.45
N MET A 10 -10.34 4.73 -0.11
CA MET A 10 -9.34 5.02 0.93
C MET A 10 -8.25 5.96 0.43
N LEU A 11 -7.82 5.82 -0.82
CA LEU A 11 -6.80 6.66 -1.44
C LEU A 11 -7.31 8.08 -1.73
N TRP A 12 -8.61 8.23 -1.99
CA TRP A 12 -9.24 9.52 -2.30
C TRP A 12 -9.39 10.43 -1.06
N GLN A 13 -8.57 11.49 -1.01
CA GLN A 13 -8.53 12.49 0.06
C GLN A 13 -8.82 13.91 -0.47
N PRO A 14 -10.06 14.19 -0.93
CA PRO A 14 -10.41 15.53 -1.39
C PRO A 14 -10.35 16.54 -0.24
N PRO A 15 -10.20 17.84 -0.55
CA PRO A 15 -10.25 18.89 0.46
C PRO A 15 -11.52 18.77 1.30
N SER A 16 -11.39 19.08 2.58
CA SER A 16 -12.52 19.05 3.48
C SER A 16 -12.61 20.36 4.25
N THR A 17 -13.83 20.86 4.38
CA THR A 17 -14.15 22.01 5.20
C THR A 17 -14.70 21.53 6.54
N ARG A 18 -14.19 22.12 7.63
CA ARG A 18 -14.66 21.82 8.98
C ARG A 18 -15.66 22.89 9.42
N GLN A 19 -16.90 22.48 9.67
CA GLN A 19 -17.95 23.34 10.23
C GLN A 19 -18.35 22.76 11.59
N GLY A 20 -17.70 23.24 12.66
CA GLY A 20 -17.86 22.70 14.01
C GLY A 20 -17.35 21.25 14.14
N ARG A 21 -18.26 20.32 14.48
CA ARG A 21 -17.97 18.86 14.53
C ARG A 21 -18.16 18.14 13.19
N ILE A 22 -18.69 18.81 12.17
CA ILE A 22 -18.98 18.21 10.87
C ILE A 22 -17.80 18.46 9.92
N ILE A 23 -17.31 17.39 9.31
CA ILE A 23 -16.34 17.45 8.21
C ILE A 23 -17.13 17.26 6.92
N ARG A 24 -17.11 18.27 6.04
CA ARG A 24 -17.70 18.17 4.70
C ARG A 24 -16.57 18.06 3.68
N LYS A 25 -16.46 16.90 3.02
CA LYS A 25 -15.60 16.73 1.86
C LYS A 25 -16.17 17.51 0.68
N GLU A 26 -15.32 18.19 -0.06
CA GLU A 26 -15.71 18.83 -1.32
C GLU A 26 -16.17 17.75 -2.32
N LYS A 27 -17.23 18.05 -3.08
CA LYS A 27 -17.76 17.17 -4.12
C LYS A 27 -16.95 17.39 -5.40
N LEU A 28 -15.77 16.80 -5.45
CA LEU A 28 -14.91 16.79 -6.63
C LEU A 28 -15.10 15.48 -7.39
N ASP A 29 -15.05 15.55 -8.72
CA ASP A 29 -15.03 14.35 -9.57
C ASP A 29 -13.62 13.74 -9.55
N ARG A 30 -13.52 12.55 -8.95
CA ARG A 30 -12.26 11.84 -8.75
C ARG A 30 -11.66 11.28 -10.05
N THR A 31 -12.41 11.29 -11.15
CA THR A 31 -11.98 10.77 -12.46
C THR A 31 -11.24 11.83 -13.29
N LEU A 32 -11.39 13.12 -12.94
CA LEU A 32 -10.76 14.21 -13.66
C LEU A 32 -9.25 14.28 -13.37
N PRO A 33 -8.40 14.45 -14.39
CA PRO A 33 -6.95 14.53 -14.22
C PRO A 33 -6.49 15.64 -13.26
N GLU A 34 -7.16 16.81 -13.26
CA GLU A 34 -6.80 17.92 -12.35
C GLU A 34 -6.94 17.59 -10.85
N ASN A 35 -7.72 16.55 -10.54
CA ASN A 35 -8.01 16.10 -9.19
C ASN A 35 -7.09 14.96 -8.73
N SER A 36 -6.19 14.47 -9.60
CA SER A 36 -5.22 13.42 -9.28
C SER A 36 -4.38 13.70 -8.04
N LYS A 37 -4.04 14.98 -7.80
CA LYS A 37 -3.31 15.47 -6.61
C LYS A 37 -3.98 15.18 -5.26
N TYR A 38 -5.27 14.82 -5.26
CA TYR A 38 -6.01 14.50 -4.03
C TYR A 38 -6.02 13.01 -3.71
N TYR A 39 -5.38 12.18 -4.55
CA TYR A 39 -5.07 10.82 -4.18
C TYR A 39 -3.80 10.77 -3.33
N GLY A 40 -3.88 10.10 -2.18
CA GLY A 40 -2.69 9.67 -1.47
C GLY A 40 -2.06 8.45 -2.15
N HIS A 41 -0.84 8.12 -1.74
CA HIS A 41 -0.19 6.86 -2.12
C HIS A 41 -0.61 5.71 -1.19
N TRP A 42 -0.26 4.49 -1.61
CA TRP A 42 -0.35 3.29 -0.78
C TRP A 42 0.85 2.39 -1.00
N GLY A 43 1.08 1.48 -0.06
CA GLY A 43 2.06 0.41 -0.22
C GLY A 43 2.66 0.09 1.13
N TYR A 44 3.96 -0.14 1.21
CA TYR A 44 4.58 -0.61 2.45
C TYR A 44 5.83 0.19 2.76
N THR A 45 6.01 0.53 4.04
CA THR A 45 7.32 0.93 4.55
C THR A 45 8.16 -0.32 4.77
N ILE A 46 9.38 -0.33 4.25
CA ILE A 46 10.32 -1.44 4.39
C ILE A 46 11.64 -0.95 4.98
N TYR A 47 12.03 -1.55 6.09
CA TYR A 47 13.29 -1.30 6.77
C TYR A 47 14.35 -2.31 6.35
N ARG A 48 15.52 -1.82 5.98
CA ARG A 48 16.74 -2.61 5.85
C ARG A 48 17.55 -2.47 7.13
N THR A 49 17.96 -3.59 7.73
CA THR A 49 18.78 -3.59 8.96
C THR A 49 20.03 -4.45 8.85
N HIS A 50 20.38 -4.89 7.63
CA HIS A 50 21.63 -5.56 7.38
C HIS A 50 22.30 -5.00 6.14
N TYR A 51 23.56 -4.60 6.31
CA TYR A 51 24.36 -3.93 5.28
C TYR A 51 25.62 -4.72 4.97
N GLY A 52 26.09 -4.56 3.73
CA GLY A 52 27.26 -5.24 3.19
C GLY A 52 27.13 -5.50 1.69
N PRO A 53 28.25 -5.69 0.96
CA PRO A 53 28.25 -5.77 -0.51
C PRO A 53 27.35 -6.86 -1.09
N GLU A 54 27.27 -8.00 -0.42
CA GLU A 54 26.38 -9.10 -0.84
C GLU A 54 24.90 -8.75 -0.61
N SER A 55 24.61 -8.15 0.55
CA SER A 55 23.26 -7.73 0.90
C SER A 55 22.74 -6.57 0.04
N ASP A 56 23.60 -5.75 -0.57
CA ASP A 56 23.18 -4.67 -1.48
C ASP A 56 22.45 -5.24 -2.71
N LYS A 57 23.04 -6.27 -3.33
CA LYS A 57 22.41 -6.93 -4.48
C LYS A 57 21.12 -7.65 -4.09
N GLN A 58 21.11 -8.29 -2.92
CA GLN A 58 19.93 -8.98 -2.40
C GLN A 58 18.81 -7.97 -2.08
N TRP A 59 19.16 -6.80 -1.56
CA TRP A 59 18.23 -5.71 -1.28
C TRP A 59 17.54 -5.21 -2.55
N ASP A 60 18.30 -4.88 -3.61
CA ASP A 60 17.71 -4.47 -4.89
C ASP A 60 16.78 -5.54 -5.47
N THR A 61 17.19 -6.80 -5.37
CA THR A 61 16.39 -7.94 -5.84
C THR A 61 15.10 -8.09 -5.03
N LEU A 62 15.16 -7.90 -3.70
CA LEU A 62 14.00 -7.96 -2.82
C LEU A 62 13.00 -6.84 -3.13
N LEU A 63 13.49 -5.62 -3.38
CA LEU A 63 12.65 -4.49 -3.73
C LEU A 63 11.95 -4.69 -5.09
N ASP A 64 12.69 -5.15 -6.11
CA ASP A 64 12.13 -5.48 -7.42
C ASP A 64 11.08 -6.60 -7.32
N ALA A 65 11.40 -7.69 -6.60
CA ALA A 65 10.47 -8.79 -6.38
C ALA A 65 9.20 -8.33 -5.66
N SER A 66 9.34 -7.52 -4.60
CA SER A 66 8.20 -6.98 -3.83
C SER A 66 7.27 -6.11 -4.69
N LYS A 67 7.85 -5.25 -5.53
CA LYS A 67 7.10 -4.44 -6.49
C LYS A 67 6.35 -5.32 -7.50
N ARG A 68 7.05 -6.25 -8.16
CA ARG A 68 6.45 -7.14 -9.17
C ARG A 68 5.35 -8.01 -8.58
N GLN A 69 5.58 -8.63 -7.42
CA GLN A 69 4.56 -9.46 -6.76
C GLN A 69 3.34 -8.64 -6.38
N THR A 70 3.52 -7.41 -5.92
CA THR A 70 2.38 -6.52 -5.64
C THR A 70 1.61 -6.16 -6.90
N MET A 71 2.31 -5.84 -8.00
CA MET A 71 1.66 -5.54 -9.29
C MET A 71 0.89 -6.75 -9.83
N LEU A 72 1.43 -7.96 -9.72
CA LEU A 72 0.73 -9.20 -10.08
C LEU A 72 -0.52 -9.42 -9.22
N ALA A 73 -0.40 -9.18 -7.92
CA ALA A 73 -1.50 -9.37 -6.99
C ALA A 73 -2.64 -8.36 -7.20
N VAL A 74 -2.32 -7.11 -7.60
CA VAL A 74 -3.32 -6.14 -8.06
C VAL A 74 -3.85 -6.51 -9.46
N GLY A 75 -2.99 -7.00 -10.35
CA GLY A 75 -3.33 -7.45 -11.69
C GLY A 75 -4.36 -8.58 -11.72
N TYR A 76 -4.44 -9.40 -10.67
CA TYR A 76 -5.50 -10.38 -10.48
C TYR A 76 -6.91 -9.80 -10.73
N TYR A 77 -7.16 -8.56 -10.29
CA TYR A 77 -8.47 -7.91 -10.49
C TYR A 77 -8.76 -7.53 -11.94
N GLN A 78 -7.72 -7.37 -12.75
CA GLN A 78 -7.82 -7.03 -14.17
C GLN A 78 -8.20 -8.24 -15.01
N ASP A 79 -7.77 -9.43 -14.57
CA ASP A 79 -8.09 -10.71 -15.22
C ASP A 79 -9.47 -11.26 -14.81
N MET A 80 -10.08 -10.70 -13.76
CA MET A 80 -11.42 -11.09 -13.28
C MET A 80 -12.52 -10.48 -14.17
N PRO A 81 -13.61 -11.24 -14.46
CA PRO A 81 -14.79 -10.68 -15.12
C PRO A 81 -15.35 -9.49 -14.33
N PHE A 82 -15.72 -8.41 -15.02
CA PHE A 82 -16.29 -7.23 -14.39
C PHE A 82 -17.58 -7.55 -13.62
N GLU A 83 -18.35 -8.50 -14.14
CA GLU A 83 -19.57 -9.01 -13.51
C GLU A 83 -19.31 -9.54 -12.10
N ASP A 84 -18.16 -10.15 -11.83
CA ASP A 84 -17.83 -10.69 -10.51
C ASP A 84 -17.66 -9.55 -9.49
N GLU A 85 -17.03 -8.44 -9.87
CA GLU A 85 -16.93 -7.26 -9.01
C GLU A 85 -18.31 -6.62 -8.79
N LEU A 86 -19.12 -6.47 -9.84
CA LEU A 86 -20.49 -5.96 -9.71
C LEU A 86 -21.35 -6.83 -8.79
N MET A 87 -21.25 -8.15 -8.93
CA MET A 87 -21.96 -9.09 -8.06
C MET A 87 -21.48 -8.98 -6.62
N HIS A 88 -20.17 -8.80 -6.39
CA HIS A 88 -19.63 -8.53 -5.06
C HIS A 88 -20.19 -7.22 -4.46
N GLN A 89 -20.20 -6.13 -5.23
CA GLN A 89 -20.72 -4.84 -4.78
C GLN A 89 -22.22 -4.89 -4.45
N ARG A 90 -22.99 -5.67 -5.21
CA ARG A 90 -24.42 -5.92 -4.97
C ARG A 90 -24.68 -6.83 -3.77
N ALA A 91 -23.83 -7.83 -3.55
CA ALA A 91 -23.94 -8.75 -2.41
C ALA A 91 -23.48 -8.12 -1.09
N GLY A 92 -22.56 -7.15 -1.12
CA GLY A 92 -21.95 -6.53 0.07
C GLY A 92 -22.78 -5.46 0.80
N PHE A 93 -24.06 -5.28 0.47
CA PHE A 93 -24.91 -4.18 0.99
C PHE A 93 -24.30 -2.77 0.82
N LEU A 94 -23.44 -2.57 -0.17
CA LEU A 94 -22.87 -1.25 -0.42
C LEU A 94 -23.92 -0.31 -1.04
N PRO A 95 -23.88 1.01 -0.72
CA PRO A 95 -24.72 1.98 -1.40
C PRO A 95 -24.51 1.91 -2.91
N LYS A 96 -25.60 1.94 -3.70
CA LYS A 96 -25.52 1.93 -5.18
C LYS A 96 -24.61 3.02 -5.74
N THR A 97 -24.45 4.13 -5.03
CA THR A 97 -23.54 5.23 -5.38
C THR A 97 -22.06 4.84 -5.41
N TRP A 98 -21.71 3.64 -4.94
CA TRP A 98 -20.34 3.13 -4.93
C TRP A 98 -20.13 2.01 -5.97
N TYR A 99 -21.16 1.68 -6.75
CA TYR A 99 -21.04 0.67 -7.78
C TYR A 99 -20.28 1.26 -8.97
N TYR A 100 -19.45 0.42 -9.58
CA TYR A 100 -18.90 0.78 -10.88
C TYR A 100 -20.02 0.89 -11.90
N GLU A 101 -20.00 1.96 -12.68
CA GLU A 101 -21.01 2.18 -13.72
C GLU A 101 -20.59 1.49 -15.04
N SER A 102 -19.30 1.22 -15.21
CA SER A 102 -18.77 0.55 -16.40
C SER A 102 -17.49 -0.24 -16.12
N GLN A 103 -17.20 -1.24 -16.97
CA GLN A 103 -15.93 -1.95 -16.95
C GLN A 103 -14.73 -1.00 -17.17
N LYS A 104 -14.92 0.06 -17.96
CA LYS A 104 -13.88 1.06 -18.18
C LYS A 104 -13.50 1.76 -16.87
N GLU A 105 -14.48 2.21 -16.09
CA GLU A 105 -14.22 2.85 -14.78
C GLU A 105 -13.46 1.90 -13.85
N TYR A 106 -13.86 0.64 -13.81
CA TYR A 106 -13.18 -0.40 -13.03
C TYR A 106 -11.71 -0.59 -13.46
N SER A 107 -11.47 -0.72 -14.76
CA SER A 107 -10.10 -0.87 -15.29
C SER A 107 -9.24 0.37 -15.04
N ASP A 108 -9.80 1.57 -15.23
CA ASP A 108 -9.11 2.83 -14.95
C ASP A 108 -8.72 2.94 -13.46
N ASP A 109 -9.59 2.46 -12.55
CA ASP A 109 -9.32 2.41 -11.12
C ASP A 109 -8.22 1.39 -10.76
N ILE A 110 -8.18 0.23 -11.43
CA ILE A 110 -7.09 -0.76 -11.23
C ILE A 110 -5.75 -0.17 -11.64
N GLU A 111 -5.68 0.49 -12.80
CA GLU A 111 -4.45 1.15 -13.24
C GLU A 111 -4.06 2.28 -12.27
N ARG A 112 -5.03 3.09 -11.83
CA ARG A 112 -4.78 4.11 -10.79
C ARG A 112 -4.25 3.50 -9.50
N ILE A 113 -4.77 2.35 -9.07
CA ILE A 113 -4.25 1.64 -7.89
C ILE A 113 -2.78 1.25 -8.13
N LYS A 114 -2.43 0.72 -9.30
CA LYS A 114 -1.02 0.39 -9.59
C LYS A 114 -0.14 1.63 -9.56
N ASP A 115 -0.58 2.73 -10.18
CA ASP A 115 0.18 3.99 -10.26
C ASP A 115 0.40 4.64 -8.89
N LEU A 116 -0.55 4.48 -7.97
CA LEU A 116 -0.46 5.02 -6.61
C LEU A 116 0.37 4.14 -5.66
N PHE A 117 0.88 2.99 -6.13
CA PHE A 117 1.70 2.12 -5.31
C PHE A 117 3.11 2.69 -5.09
N HIS A 118 3.54 2.69 -3.83
CA HIS A 118 4.84 3.19 -3.40
C HIS A 118 5.43 2.28 -2.32
N LEU A 119 6.75 2.04 -2.39
CA LEU A 119 7.50 1.43 -1.29
C LEU A 119 8.31 2.53 -0.61
N ASP A 120 7.99 2.83 0.65
CA ASP A 120 8.75 3.75 1.48
C ASP A 120 9.98 3.01 2.03
N ILE A 121 11.15 3.34 1.50
CA ILE A 121 12.41 2.64 1.75
C ILE A 121 13.15 3.30 2.92
N ARG A 122 13.45 2.52 3.96
CA ARG A 122 14.23 2.94 5.14
C ARG A 122 15.52 2.15 5.23
N GLU A 123 16.60 2.75 4.75
CA GLU A 123 17.92 2.11 4.63
C GLU A 123 19.06 2.93 5.26
N ASP A 124 18.76 3.77 6.24
CA ASP A 124 19.77 4.54 6.98
C ASP A 124 20.79 3.64 7.71
N PRO A 125 22.11 3.88 7.61
CA PRO A 125 23.13 3.05 8.27
C PRO A 125 22.97 2.90 9.79
N SER A 126 22.30 3.83 10.48
CA SER A 126 21.98 3.72 11.91
C SER A 126 21.01 2.58 12.24
N LEU A 127 20.37 1.99 11.23
CA LEU A 127 19.48 0.84 11.35
C LEU A 127 20.23 -0.50 11.35
N ASP A 128 21.54 -0.53 11.09
CA ASP A 128 22.30 -1.78 11.02
C ASP A 128 22.24 -2.56 12.33
N GLY A 129 21.96 -3.86 12.21
CA GLY A 129 21.84 -4.78 13.33
C GLY A 129 20.54 -4.67 14.13
N LEU A 130 19.65 -3.72 13.82
CA LEU A 130 18.36 -3.61 14.51
C LEU A 130 17.47 -4.82 14.20
N GLY A 131 16.86 -5.36 15.26
CA GLY A 131 15.92 -6.47 15.19
C GLY A 131 14.46 -6.00 15.16
N VAL A 132 13.57 -6.98 15.25
CA VAL A 132 12.11 -6.75 15.26
C VAL A 132 11.69 -5.82 16.40
N HIS A 133 12.29 -5.97 17.59
CA HIS A 133 11.91 -5.18 18.76
C HIS A 133 12.31 -3.71 18.61
N GLU A 134 13.54 -3.44 18.17
CA GLU A 134 14.04 -2.08 17.98
C GLU A 134 13.29 -1.35 16.86
N ILE A 135 12.97 -2.05 15.77
CA ILE A 135 12.16 -1.48 14.67
C ILE A 135 10.75 -1.16 15.14
N ARG A 136 10.13 -2.02 15.96
CA ARG A 136 8.82 -1.72 16.56
C ARG A 136 8.86 -0.45 17.40
N GLU A 137 9.86 -0.30 18.26
CA GLU A 137 10.04 0.90 19.09
C GLU A 137 10.27 2.16 18.26
N LEU A 138 11.04 2.05 17.16
CA LEU A 138 11.22 3.15 16.21
C LEU A 138 9.88 3.57 15.58
N CYS A 139 9.09 2.62 15.08
CA CYS A 139 7.77 2.91 14.50
C CYS A 139 6.78 3.51 15.52
N LEU A 140 6.87 3.14 16.79
CA LEU A 140 6.05 3.74 17.84
C LEU A 140 6.40 5.22 18.11
N ARG A 141 7.68 5.60 17.95
CA ARG A 141 8.18 6.97 18.15
C ARG A 141 7.96 7.84 16.92
N ASP A 142 8.30 7.31 15.74
CA ASP A 142 8.15 7.98 14.45
C ASP A 142 7.23 7.12 13.58
N ARG A 143 5.94 7.43 13.66
CA ARG A 143 4.88 6.65 13.03
C ARG A 143 4.95 6.78 11.50
N PRO A 144 5.32 5.71 10.76
CA PRO A 144 5.43 5.75 9.30
C PRO A 144 4.10 6.06 8.61
N GLU A 145 2.97 5.97 9.32
CA GLU A 145 1.62 6.18 8.78
C GLU A 145 1.25 7.65 8.59
N THR A 146 2.13 8.59 8.95
CA THR A 146 1.78 10.01 9.06
C THR A 146 1.46 10.68 7.71
N GLN A 147 1.64 10.04 6.55
CA GLN A 147 1.34 10.67 5.26
C GLN A 147 0.57 9.86 4.18
N GLU A 148 0.30 8.55 4.31
CA GLU A 148 -0.20 7.78 3.14
C GLU A 148 -1.41 6.86 3.41
N ALA A 149 -2.40 6.95 2.52
CA ALA A 149 -3.83 6.89 2.82
C ALA A 149 -4.42 5.48 3.07
N MET A 150 -3.63 4.42 2.90
CA MET A 150 -4.12 3.02 2.86
C MET A 150 -3.47 2.11 3.90
N ALA A 151 -2.16 1.85 3.78
CA ALA A 151 -1.49 0.87 4.64
C ALA A 151 -1.27 1.37 6.06
N GLY A 152 -0.81 2.63 6.20
CA GLY A 152 -0.69 3.27 7.50
C GLY A 152 -2.02 3.43 8.23
N ARG A 153 -3.12 3.63 7.48
CA ARG A 153 -4.45 3.79 8.09
C ARG A 153 -5.05 2.49 8.63
N ARG A 154 -4.78 1.35 8.00
CA ARG A 154 -5.48 0.09 8.31
C ARG A 154 -4.66 -0.94 9.07
N PHE A 155 -3.37 -1.08 8.81
CA PHE A 155 -2.68 -2.32 9.19
C PHE A 155 -1.48 -2.16 10.13
N LYS A 156 -1.04 -0.94 10.47
CA LYS A 156 -0.04 -0.63 11.50
C LYS A 156 1.15 -1.62 11.57
N PHE A 157 1.68 -1.98 10.41
CA PHE A 157 2.86 -2.82 10.30
C PHE A 157 3.84 -2.23 9.29
N VAL A 158 5.10 -2.61 9.44
CA VAL A 158 6.15 -2.37 8.46
C VAL A 158 6.77 -3.69 8.01
N LEU A 159 7.45 -3.65 6.88
CA LEU A 159 8.27 -4.76 6.41
C LEU A 159 9.71 -4.60 6.92
N LEU A 160 10.35 -5.72 7.22
CA LEU A 160 11.73 -5.77 7.70
C LEU A 160 12.55 -6.78 6.89
N ALA A 161 13.64 -6.28 6.31
CA ALA A 161 14.70 -7.04 5.66
C ALA A 161 15.95 -7.01 6.52
N ASP A 162 16.09 -8.04 7.36
CA ASP A 162 17.26 -8.24 8.22
C ASP A 162 18.17 -9.34 7.68
N ARG A 163 19.24 -9.66 8.41
CA ARG A 163 20.19 -10.71 8.01
C ARG A 163 19.52 -12.06 7.72
N ALA A 164 18.45 -12.42 8.44
CA ALA A 164 17.79 -13.71 8.24
C ALA A 164 17.00 -13.75 6.92
N VAL A 165 16.42 -12.62 6.52
CA VAL A 165 15.76 -12.45 5.21
C VAL A 165 16.76 -12.67 4.09
N PHE A 166 17.92 -12.00 4.13
CA PHE A 166 18.93 -12.12 3.09
C PHE A 166 19.53 -13.53 3.01
N LYS A 167 19.79 -14.18 4.15
CA LYS A 167 20.18 -15.61 4.18
C LYS A 167 19.14 -16.55 3.58
N ALA A 168 17.86 -16.20 3.63
CA ALA A 168 16.82 -17.00 2.99
C ALA A 168 16.88 -16.86 1.46
N MET A 169 17.16 -15.66 0.96
CA MET A 169 17.34 -15.41 -0.47
C MET A 169 18.50 -16.19 -1.08
N GLU A 170 19.58 -16.44 -0.31
CA GLU A 170 20.68 -17.33 -0.73
C GLU A 170 20.22 -18.77 -1.01
N ARG A 171 19.16 -19.21 -0.33
CA ARG A 171 18.52 -20.52 -0.55
C ARG A 171 17.44 -20.50 -1.62
N GLY A 172 17.20 -19.34 -2.25
CA GLY A 172 16.11 -19.14 -3.20
C GLY A 172 14.74 -18.87 -2.54
N GLU A 173 14.71 -18.63 -1.23
CA GLU A 173 13.48 -18.32 -0.49
C GLU A 173 13.28 -16.79 -0.43
N PHE A 174 12.20 -16.30 -1.06
CA PHE A 174 11.83 -14.88 -1.01
C PHE A 174 10.85 -14.64 0.14
N VAL A 175 11.40 -14.22 1.29
CA VAL A 175 10.63 -13.91 2.50
C VAL A 175 10.88 -12.47 2.93
N VAL A 176 9.92 -11.88 3.63
CA VAL A 176 10.06 -10.59 4.31
C VAL A 176 9.34 -10.69 5.65
N LYS A 177 9.88 -10.05 6.68
CA LYS A 177 9.23 -10.04 8.00
C LYS A 177 8.21 -8.92 8.06
N ALA A 178 7.03 -9.20 8.59
CA ALA A 178 6.06 -8.16 8.94
C ALA A 178 6.16 -7.85 10.44
N VAL A 179 6.37 -6.59 10.78
CA VAL A 179 6.51 -6.11 12.16
C VAL A 179 5.31 -5.24 12.49
N SER A 180 4.41 -5.75 13.35
CA SER A 180 3.31 -4.96 13.90
C SER A 180 3.83 -4.01 14.97
N TYR A 181 3.29 -2.79 15.01
CA TYR A 181 3.60 -1.78 16.02
C TYR A 181 2.33 -1.17 16.65
N ASP A 182 1.22 -1.91 16.60
CA ASP A 182 0.01 -1.63 17.37
C ASP A 182 0.08 -2.05 18.84
#